data_AF-A0A1P8Q4B1-F1
#
_entry.id   AF-A0A1P8Q4B1-F1
#
_cell.length_a   1.000
_cell.length_b   1.000
_cell.length_c   1.000
_cell.angle_alpha   90.00
_cell.angle_beta   90.00
_cell.angle_gamma   90.00
#
_symmetry.space_group_name_H-M   'P 1'
#
loop_
_entity.id
_entity.type
_entity.pdbx_description
1 polymer ?
#
loop_
_entity_poly.entity_id
_entity_poly.type
_entity_poly.pdbx_seq_one_letter_code
_entity_poly.pdbx_strand_id
1 'polypeptide(L)'
;MEEHPRIDNITTILKSLVPNSKSIDGYDSIVNFVISKVIDDVASYTHIPVIELPEELDKTIVSICMQLMESHQLLVPIEDKNTDVAALSEGDTSVTFKSPATVYTELQLVNTLTDNYLMILNNYRRIKY
;
A
#
# COMPACT_ATOMS: atom_id res chain seq x y z
N MET A 1 15.19 -4.09 -12.01
CA MET A 1 14.37 -3.20 -11.17
C MET A 1 15.35 -2.60 -10.18
N GLU A 2 15.60 -1.30 -10.21
CA GLU A 2 16.50 -0.69 -9.23
C GLU A 2 15.79 -0.68 -7.88
N GLU A 3 16.34 -1.40 -6.91
CA GLU A 3 15.75 -1.54 -5.58
C GLU A 3 16.11 -0.32 -4.72
N HIS A 4 15.13 0.18 -3.96
CA HIS A 4 15.37 1.29 -3.04
C HIS A 4 16.43 0.88 -2.00
N PRO A 5 17.51 1.66 -1.79
CA PRO A 5 18.64 1.25 -0.97
C PRO A 5 18.27 1.00 0.51
N ARG A 6 17.11 1.51 0.96
CA ARG A 6 16.60 1.37 2.34
C ARG A 6 15.30 0.56 2.42
N ILE A 7 14.98 -0.23 1.39
CA ILE A 7 13.73 -1.03 1.33
C ILE A 7 13.59 -1.99 2.52
N ASP A 8 14.68 -2.60 2.98
CA ASP A 8 14.68 -3.53 4.11
C ASP A 8 14.31 -2.82 5.42
N ASN A 9 14.76 -1.58 5.61
CA ASN A 9 14.45 -0.80 6.80
C ASN A 9 12.97 -0.38 6.79
N ILE A 10 12.48 0.13 5.65
CA ILE A 10 11.07 0.49 5.46
C ILE A 10 10.16 -0.73 5.71
N THR A 11 10.55 -1.89 5.18
CA THR A 11 9.83 -3.14 5.37
C THR A 11 9.81 -3.57 6.84
N THR A 12 10.94 -3.47 7.53
CA THR A 12 11.04 -3.81 8.96
C THR A 12 10.15 -2.92 9.81
N ILE A 13 10.18 -1.60 9.57
CA ILE A 13 9.33 -0.63 10.27
C ILE A 13 7.86 -0.93 10.00
N LEU A 14 7.48 -1.14 8.75
CA LEU A 14 6.08 -1.36 8.38
C LEU A 14 5.54 -2.68 8.98
N LYS A 15 6.32 -3.76 8.96
CA LYS A 15 5.95 -5.03 9.59
C LYS A 15 5.82 -4.91 11.12
N SER A 16 6.62 -4.07 11.75
CA SER A 16 6.48 -3.78 13.19
C SER A 16 5.22 -2.99 13.51
N LEU A 17 4.80 -2.08 12.63
CA LEU A 17 3.62 -1.24 12.82
C LEU A 17 2.32 -1.98 12.49
N VAL A 18 2.38 -2.92 11.54
CA VAL A 18 1.21 -3.67 11.06
C VAL A 18 1.46 -5.17 11.24
N PRO A 19 1.52 -5.70 12.47
CA PRO A 19 1.86 -7.10 12.69
C PRO A 19 0.82 -8.05 12.09
N ASN A 20 1.27 -9.22 11.64
CA ASN A 20 0.39 -10.30 11.15
C ASN A 20 -0.36 -10.99 12.31
N SER A 21 -1.21 -10.23 13.01
CA SER A 21 -1.95 -10.65 14.19
C SER A 21 -3.00 -11.72 13.91
N LYS A 22 -3.49 -11.80 12.66
CA LYS A 22 -4.54 -12.73 12.22
C LYS A 22 -4.04 -13.88 11.34
N SER A 23 -2.71 -14.09 11.25
CA SER A 23 -2.09 -15.15 10.43
C SER A 23 -2.63 -15.20 9.00
N ILE A 24 -2.66 -14.04 8.34
CA ILE A 24 -3.20 -13.90 6.98
C ILE A 24 -2.25 -14.55 5.98
N ASP A 25 -2.79 -15.48 5.19
CA ASP A 25 -2.07 -16.08 4.08
C ASP A 25 -1.70 -15.02 3.03
N GLY A 26 -0.41 -14.95 2.67
CA GLY A 26 0.08 -13.96 1.72
C GLY A 26 0.33 -12.56 2.30
N TYR A 27 0.30 -12.40 3.63
CA TYR A 27 0.63 -11.15 4.32
C TYR A 27 1.94 -10.51 3.79
N ASP A 28 3.02 -11.28 3.73
CA ASP A 28 4.32 -10.76 3.27
C ASP A 28 4.27 -10.29 1.81
N SER A 29 3.54 -11.01 0.94
CA SER A 29 3.37 -10.63 -0.46
C SER A 29 2.57 -9.34 -0.61
N ILE A 30 1.50 -9.18 0.17
CA ILE A 30 0.67 -7.97 0.18
C ILE A 30 1.50 -6.77 0.68
N VAL A 31 2.22 -6.94 1.79
CA VAL A 31 3.05 -5.89 2.38
C VAL A 31 4.14 -5.46 1.40
N ASN A 32 4.87 -6.41 0.82
CA ASN A 32 5.92 -6.10 -0.15
C ASN A 32 5.36 -5.38 -1.39
N PHE A 33 4.21 -5.83 -1.89
CA PHE A 33 3.56 -5.19 -3.04
C PHE A 33 3.15 -3.75 -2.74
N VAL A 34 2.55 -3.49 -1.57
CA VAL A 34 2.17 -2.14 -1.14
C VAL A 34 3.40 -1.24 -1.06
N ILE A 35 4.49 -1.70 -0.46
CA ILE A 35 5.74 -0.93 -0.36
C ILE A 35 6.27 -0.59 -1.75
N SER A 36 6.39 -1.58 -2.65
CA SER A 36 6.88 -1.35 -4.01
C SER A 36 6.01 -0.34 -4.75
N LYS A 37 4.68 -0.49 -4.68
CA LYS A 37 3.75 0.43 -5.33
C LYS A 37 3.89 1.86 -4.81
N VAL A 38 3.97 2.05 -3.49
CA VAL A 38 4.09 3.40 -2.91
C VAL A 38 5.41 4.05 -3.29
N ILE A 39 6.52 3.29 -3.29
CA ILE A 39 7.82 3.79 -3.73
C ILE A 39 7.77 4.23 -5.20
N ASP A 40 7.18 3.41 -6.07
CA ASP A 40 7.03 3.72 -7.49
C ASP A 40 6.15 4.95 -7.72
N ASP A 41 5.04 5.08 -6.98
CA ASP A 41 4.14 6.22 -7.05
C ASP A 41 4.84 7.51 -6.58
N VAL A 42 5.60 7.46 -5.47
CA VAL A 42 6.39 8.59 -4.94
C VAL A 42 7.51 9.01 -5.89
N ALA A 43 8.26 8.04 -6.42
CA ALA A 43 9.32 8.28 -7.41
C ALA A 43 8.76 8.91 -8.69
N SER A 44 7.63 8.39 -9.17
CA SER A 44 6.94 8.90 -10.36
C SER A 44 6.46 10.34 -10.16
N TYR A 45 5.89 10.64 -9.00
CA TYR A 45 5.37 11.97 -8.68
C TYR A 45 6.47 13.02 -8.49
N THR A 46 7.52 12.66 -7.74
CA THR A 46 8.65 13.55 -7.46
C THR A 46 9.60 13.69 -8.64
N HIS A 47 9.50 12.77 -9.61
CA HIS A 47 10.43 12.61 -10.72
C HIS A 47 11.88 12.34 -10.28
N ILE A 48 12.04 11.77 -9.08
CA ILE A 48 13.34 11.35 -8.54
C ILE A 48 13.48 9.84 -8.78
N PRO A 49 14.61 9.35 -9.33
CA PRO A 49 14.86 7.92 -9.43
C PRO A 49 14.74 7.22 -8.07
N VAL A 50 14.21 6.00 -8.04
CA VAL A 50 14.00 5.24 -6.79
C VAL A 50 15.28 5.16 -5.94
N ILE A 51 16.44 5.05 -6.58
CA ILE A 51 17.75 4.97 -5.90
C ILE A 51 18.19 6.31 -5.26
N GLU A 52 17.69 7.44 -5.76
CA GLU A 52 18.03 8.79 -5.30
C GLU A 52 17.00 9.36 -4.31
N LEU A 53 16.01 8.56 -3.89
CA LEU A 53 14.99 9.05 -2.97
C LEU A 53 15.60 9.48 -1.61
N PRO A 54 15.33 10.71 -1.16
CA PRO A 54 15.88 11.23 0.08
C PRO A 54 15.33 10.47 1.29
N GLU A 55 16.17 10.30 2.32
CA GLU A 55 15.81 9.62 3.58
C GLU A 55 14.67 10.28 4.34
N GLU A 56 14.49 11.58 4.16
CA GLU A 56 13.39 12.33 4.74
C GLU A 56 12.01 11.82 4.27
N LEU A 57 11.95 11.18 3.08
CA LEU A 57 10.73 10.59 2.56
C LEU A 57 10.44 9.19 3.11
N ASP A 58 11.37 8.51 3.77
CA ASP A 58 11.17 7.13 4.24
C ASP A 58 9.98 7.04 5.22
N LYS A 59 9.87 8.00 6.15
CA LYS A 59 8.74 8.09 7.09
C LYS A 59 7.42 8.40 6.38
N THR A 60 7.48 9.21 5.32
CA THR A 60 6.32 9.55 4.50
C THR A 60 5.83 8.34 3.73
N ILE A 61 6.75 7.56 3.14
CA ILE A 61 6.47 6.29 2.46
C ILE A 61 5.80 5.30 3.43
N VAL A 62 6.35 5.12 4.63
CA VAL A 62 5.72 4.25 5.65
C VAL A 62 4.30 4.70 5.99
N SER A 63 4.09 6.01 6.16
CA SER A 63 2.77 6.56 6.49
C SER A 63 1.75 6.37 5.35
N ILE A 64 2.18 6.57 4.10
CA ILE A 64 1.34 6.32 2.91
C ILE A 64 0.99 4.82 2.83
N CYS A 65 1.96 3.92 3.06
CA CYS A 65 1.71 2.48 3.09
C CYS A 65 0.66 2.11 4.15
N MET A 66 0.78 2.63 5.37
CA MET A 66 -0.19 2.39 6.45
C MET A 66 -1.58 2.88 6.06
N GLN A 67 -1.69 4.12 5.56
CA GLN A 67 -2.96 4.68 5.14
C GLN A 67 -3.59 3.85 4.01
N LEU A 68 -2.81 3.38 3.03
CA LEU A 68 -3.30 2.54 1.95
C LEU A 68 -3.84 1.21 2.49
N MET A 69 -3.10 0.57 3.40
CA MET A 69 -3.51 -0.71 4.02
C MET A 69 -4.78 -0.59 4.84
N GLU A 70 -4.89 0.47 5.65
CA GLU A 70 -6.06 0.73 6.50
C GLU A 70 -7.29 1.09 5.67
N SER A 71 -7.17 2.06 4.76
CA SER A 71 -8.30 2.56 3.96
C SER A 71 -8.92 1.50 3.06
N HIS A 72 -8.11 0.56 2.54
CA HIS A 72 -8.58 -0.51 1.65
C HIS A 72 -8.75 -1.85 2.38
N GLN A 73 -8.56 -1.86 3.70
CA GLN A 73 -8.71 -3.04 4.56
C GLN A 73 -7.96 -4.26 3.98
N LEU A 74 -6.73 -4.05 3.51
CA LEU A 74 -5.98 -5.06 2.74
C LEU A 74 -5.58 -6.26 3.59
N LEU A 75 -5.44 -6.05 4.89
CA LEU A 75 -5.06 -7.05 5.88
C LEU A 75 -6.24 -7.38 6.81
N VAL A 76 -7.47 -7.16 6.36
CA VAL A 76 -8.67 -7.59 7.07
C VAL A 76 -9.22 -8.82 6.36
N PRO A 77 -9.44 -9.94 7.06
CA PRO A 77 -10.13 -11.10 6.49
C PRO A 77 -11.46 -10.67 5.87
N ILE A 78 -11.86 -11.28 4.76
CA ILE A 78 -13.10 -10.91 4.03
C ILE A 78 -14.32 -10.94 4.96
N GLU A 79 -14.35 -11.87 5.91
CA GLU A 79 -15.40 -12.04 6.92
C GLU A 79 -15.52 -10.84 7.88
N ASP A 80 -14.43 -10.11 8.09
CA ASP A 80 -14.33 -8.96 9.00
C ASP A 80 -14.32 -7.61 8.25
N LYS A 81 -14.38 -7.62 6.90
CA LYS A 81 -14.35 -6.38 6.12
C LYS A 81 -15.66 -5.62 6.29
N ASN A 82 -15.55 -4.38 6.74
CA ASN A 82 -16.67 -3.46 6.93
C ASN A 82 -17.14 -2.80 5.63
N THR A 83 -16.68 -3.28 4.46
CA THR A 83 -17.17 -2.78 3.17
C THR A 83 -18.61 -3.22 2.99
N ASP A 84 -19.51 -2.27 3.20
CA ASP A 84 -20.95 -2.28 2.92
C ASP A 84 -21.53 -3.61 2.41
N VAL A 85 -22.47 -4.13 3.19
CA VAL A 85 -23.42 -5.18 2.84
C VAL A 85 -23.94 -4.97 1.41
N ALA A 86 -23.28 -5.57 0.42
CA ALA A 86 -23.68 -5.43 -0.98
C ALA A 86 -24.84 -6.36 -1.35
N ALA A 87 -25.12 -7.37 -0.53
CA ALA A 87 -26.40 -8.09 -0.44
C ALA A 87 -26.32 -9.14 0.68
N LEU A 88 -27.17 -9.04 1.70
CA LEU A 88 -27.56 -10.20 2.50
C LEU A 88 -28.74 -10.86 1.77
N SER A 89 -28.46 -11.79 0.85
CA SER A 89 -29.48 -12.71 0.34
C SER A 89 -29.34 -14.02 1.09
N GLU A 90 -30.13 -14.14 2.16
CA GLU A 90 -30.35 -15.36 2.92
C GLU A 90 -30.88 -16.45 1.95
N GLY A 91 -30.10 -17.51 1.69
CA GLY A 91 -30.58 -18.64 0.91
C GLY A 91 -29.50 -19.56 0.32
N ASP A 92 -28.33 -19.05 -0.04
CA ASP A 92 -27.23 -19.88 -0.57
C ASP A 92 -25.91 -19.10 -0.43
N THR A 93 -25.20 -19.29 0.69
CA THR A 93 -23.95 -18.58 0.97
C THR A 93 -22.83 -19.13 0.09
N SER A 94 -22.56 -18.48 -1.03
CA SER A 94 -21.31 -18.64 -1.76
C SER A 94 -20.31 -17.59 -1.28
N VAL A 95 -19.38 -17.99 -0.42
CA VAL A 95 -18.24 -17.15 -0.01
C VAL A 95 -17.28 -17.05 -1.19
N THR A 96 -17.33 -15.93 -1.91
CA THR A 96 -16.38 -15.69 -3.00
C THR A 96 -15.12 -15.08 -2.42
N PHE A 97 -14.10 -15.92 -2.22
CA PHE A 97 -12.74 -15.47 -1.93
C PHE A 97 -12.28 -14.59 -3.09
N LYS A 98 -12.00 -13.30 -2.84
CA LYS A 98 -11.30 -12.49 -3.85
C LYS A 98 -9.97 -13.15 -4.12
N SER A 99 -9.76 -13.59 -5.36
CA SER A 99 -8.47 -14.14 -5.75
C SER A 99 -7.37 -13.10 -5.49
N PRO A 100 -6.14 -13.52 -5.16
CA PRO A 100 -5.02 -12.58 -5.03
C PRO A 100 -4.91 -11.64 -6.23
N ALA A 101 -5.19 -12.13 -7.45
CA ALA A 101 -5.23 -11.35 -8.69
C ALA A 101 -6.22 -10.18 -8.63
N THR A 102 -7.42 -10.39 -8.08
CA THR A 102 -8.43 -9.33 -7.92
C THR A 102 -7.96 -8.24 -6.96
N VAL A 103 -7.29 -8.62 -5.86
CA VAL A 103 -6.70 -7.66 -4.90
C VAL A 103 -5.59 -6.85 -5.55
N TYR A 104 -4.74 -7.49 -6.37
CA TYR A 104 -3.68 -6.78 -7.12
C TYR A 104 -4.26 -5.77 -8.12
N THR A 105 -5.31 -6.13 -8.85
CA THR A 105 -5.96 -5.21 -9.80
C THR A 105 -6.59 -4.01 -9.10
N GLU A 106 -7.28 -4.24 -7.98
CA GLU A 106 -7.84 -3.15 -7.18
C GLU A 106 -6.74 -2.22 -6.69
N LEU A 107 -5.63 -2.78 -6.19
CA LEU A 107 -4.51 -1.97 -5.72
C LEU A 107 -3.83 -1.16 -6.84
N GLN A 108 -3.75 -1.68 -8.07
CA GLN A 108 -3.15 -0.91 -9.17
C GLN A 108 -3.93 0.36 -9.51
N LEU A 109 -5.26 0.33 -9.38
CA LEU A 109 -6.13 1.48 -9.71
C LEU A 109 -6.14 2.55 -8.62
N VAL A 110 -5.65 2.24 -7.42
CA VAL A 110 -5.65 3.18 -6.30
C VAL A 110 -4.51 4.17 -6.43
N ASN A 111 -4.87 5.46 -6.36
CA ASN A 111 -3.90 6.52 -6.15
C ASN A 111 -3.50 6.54 -4.67
N THR A 112 -2.23 6.26 -4.40
CA THR A 112 -1.67 6.24 -3.05
C THR A 112 -1.38 7.65 -2.52
N LEU A 113 -1.25 8.63 -3.42
CA LEU A 113 -0.88 10.00 -3.09
C LEU A 113 -2.14 10.84 -2.87
N THR A 114 -2.53 10.95 -1.60
CA THR A 114 -3.62 11.84 -1.16
C THR A 114 -3.12 13.25 -0.86
N ASP A 115 -4.03 14.24 -0.87
CA ASP A 115 -3.73 15.66 -0.70
C ASP A 115 -2.84 15.97 0.53
N ASN A 116 -3.00 15.20 1.60
CA ASN A 116 -2.22 15.33 2.84
C ASN A 116 -0.72 15.14 2.63
N TYR A 117 -0.31 14.28 1.69
CA TYR A 117 1.10 14.02 1.41
C TYR A 117 1.64 14.87 0.26
N LEU A 118 0.77 15.47 -0.57
CA LEU A 118 1.20 16.33 -1.67
C LEU A 118 2.00 17.54 -1.17
N MET A 119 1.66 18.11 -0.01
CA MET A 119 2.41 19.22 0.58
C MET A 119 3.88 18.84 0.86
N ILE A 120 4.12 17.62 1.37
CA ILE A 120 5.47 17.12 1.66
C ILE A 120 6.18 16.80 0.34
N LEU A 121 5.53 16.05 -0.55
CA LEU A 121 6.10 15.58 -1.80
C LEU A 121 6.42 16.72 -2.78
N ASN A 122 5.63 17.80 -2.76
CA ASN A 122 5.89 18.99 -3.58
C ASN A 122 7.25 19.64 -3.26
N ASN A 123 7.75 19.53 -2.02
CA ASN A 123 9.06 20.09 -1.67
C ASN A 123 10.23 19.36 -2.35
N TYR A 124 10.03 18.09 -2.71
CA TYR A 124 11.05 17.26 -3.35
C TYR A 124 10.84 17.11 -4.85
N ARG A 125 9.70 17.58 -5.37
CA ARG A 125 9.35 17.41 -6.77
C ARG A 125 10.31 18.19 -7.67
N ARG A 126 11.04 17.47 -8.53
CA ARG A 126 11.84 18.07 -9.60
C ARG A 126 10.93 18.39 -10.79
N ILE A 127 10.99 19.65 -11.25
CA ILE A 127 10.29 20.05 -12.47
C ILE A 127 11.09 19.47 -13.64
N LYS A 128 10.47 18.56 -14.41
CA LYS A 128 10.99 18.15 -15.71
C LYS A 128 10.65 19.25 -16.71
N TYR A 129 11.67 19.93 -17.21
CA TYR A 129 11.61 20.82 -18.38
C TYR A 129 11.91 20.04 -19.66
#